data_AF-H1PZF9-F1
#
_entry.id   AF-H1PZF9-F1
#
_cell.length_a   1.000
_cell.length_b   1.000
_cell.length_c   1.000
_cell.angle_alpha   90.00
_cell.angle_beta   90.00
_cell.angle_gamma   90.00
#
_symmetry.space_group_name_H-M   'P 1'
#
loop_
_entity.id
_entity.type
_entity.pdbx_description
1 polymer ?
#
loop_
_entity_poly.entity_id
_entity_poly.type
_entity_poly.pdbx_seq_one_letter_code
_entity_poly.pdbx_strand_id
1 'polypeptide(L)'
;MIFLSFIFFIFIGFFIIILSIAISFYRQIRDTSRKFRPGDRTGRNNQPKPNADGNIIIDSRSESQRNRKIISDDEGEYVDFS
;
A
#
# COMPACT_ATOMS: atom_id res chain seq x y z
N MET A 1 -35.05 -41.06 10.96
CA MET A 1 -35.47 -39.63 10.86
C MET A 1 -34.38 -38.67 11.33
N ILE A 2 -33.92 -38.74 12.58
CA ILE A 2 -32.93 -37.80 13.16
C ILE A 2 -31.55 -37.86 12.49
N PHE A 3 -31.08 -39.05 12.09
CA PHE A 3 -29.77 -39.23 11.46
C PHE A 3 -29.63 -38.51 10.11
N LEU A 4 -30.68 -38.55 9.28
CA LEU A 4 -30.67 -37.86 7.98
C LEU A 4 -30.63 -36.33 8.16
N SER A 5 -31.40 -35.81 9.12
CA SER A 5 -31.37 -34.39 9.49
C SER A 5 -29.99 -33.97 10.02
N PHE A 6 -29.31 -34.83 10.79
CA PHE A 6 -27.95 -34.56 11.29
C PHE A 6 -26.94 -34.41 10.15
N ILE A 7 -26.93 -35.34 9.19
CA ILE A 7 -26.08 -35.24 7.99
C ILE A 7 -26.41 -33.98 7.19
N PHE A 8 -27.69 -33.62 7.09
CA PHE A 8 -28.14 -32.43 6.37
C PHE A 8 -27.61 -31.13 7.01
N PHE A 9 -27.59 -31.03 8.34
CA PHE A 9 -27.00 -29.88 9.03
C PHE A 9 -25.49 -29.78 8.81
N ILE A 10 -24.77 -30.91 8.83
CA ILE A 10 -23.33 -30.94 8.51
C ILE A 10 -23.10 -30.42 7.09
N PHE A 11 -23.89 -30.89 6.12
CA PHE A 11 -23.81 -30.47 4.73
C PHE A 11 -24.03 -28.97 4.55
N ILE A 12 -25.04 -28.41 5.23
CA ILE A 12 -25.30 -26.96 5.24
C ILE A 12 -24.12 -26.19 5.85
N GLY A 13 -23.57 -26.67 6.96
CA GLY A 13 -22.40 -26.05 7.59
C GLY A 13 -21.20 -25.98 6.64
N PHE A 14 -20.91 -27.07 5.94
CA PHE A 14 -19.87 -27.10 4.90
C PHE A 14 -20.15 -26.11 3.77
N PHE A 15 -21.40 -26.01 3.32
CA PHE A 15 -21.79 -25.08 2.28
C PHE A 15 -21.57 -23.62 2.70
N ILE A 16 -21.91 -23.27 3.95
CA ILE A 16 -21.68 -21.92 4.51
C ILE A 16 -20.18 -21.60 4.57
N ILE A 17 -19.34 -22.57 4.97
CA ILE A 17 -17.88 -22.39 5.02
C ILE A 17 -17.33 -22.13 3.62
N ILE A 18 -17.71 -22.95 2.63
CA ILE A 18 -17.26 -22.79 1.24
C ILE A 18 -17.71 -21.42 0.68
N LEU A 19 -18.95 -21.02 0.93
CA LEU A 19 -19.47 -19.73 0.49
C LEU A 19 -18.71 -18.56 1.14
N SER A 20 -18.39 -18.67 2.43
CA SER A 20 -17.63 -17.65 3.16
C SER A 20 -16.22 -17.49 2.60
N ILE A 21 -15.56 -18.60 2.28
CA ILE A 21 -14.25 -18.62 1.60
C ILE A 21 -14.36 -17.91 0.25
N ALA A 22 -15.31 -18.30 -0.60
CA ALA A 22 -15.50 -17.70 -1.92
C ALA A 22 -15.74 -16.18 -1.86
N ILE A 23 -16.59 -15.71 -0.94
CA ILE A 23 -16.85 -14.28 -0.72
C ILE A 23 -15.59 -13.54 -0.26
N SER A 24 -14.83 -14.14 0.66
CA SER A 24 -13.58 -13.56 1.16
C SER A 24 -12.54 -13.40 0.04
N PHE A 25 -12.34 -14.44 -0.77
CA PHE A 25 -11.45 -14.40 -1.94
C PHE A 25 -11.92 -13.38 -2.99
N TYR A 26 -13.23 -13.30 -3.28
CA TYR A 26 -13.78 -12.30 -4.19
C TYR A 26 -13.49 -10.87 -3.73
N ARG A 27 -13.69 -10.57 -2.44
CA ARG A 27 -13.35 -9.27 -1.83
C ARG A 27 -11.85 -8.99 -1.93
N GLN A 28 -11.02 -9.98 -1.60
CA GLN A 28 -9.57 -9.83 -1.62
C GLN A 28 -9.01 -9.59 -3.02
N ILE A 29 -9.55 -10.25 -4.05
CA ILE A 29 -9.15 -10.04 -5.45
C ILE A 29 -9.57 -8.64 -5.93
N ARG A 30 -10.81 -8.20 -5.61
CA ARG A 30 -11.31 -6.85 -5.96
C ARG A 30 -10.45 -5.74 -5.34
N ASP A 31 -10.03 -5.91 -4.09
CA ASP A 31 -9.26 -4.90 -3.36
C ASP A 31 -7.77 -4.92 -3.69
N THR A 32 -7.21 -6.10 -3.99
CA THR A 32 -5.78 -6.24 -4.33
C THR A 32 -5.46 -5.82 -5.77
N SER A 33 -6.45 -5.84 -6.67
CA SER A 33 -6.30 -5.26 -8.02
C SER A 33 -5.94 -3.78 -8.02
N ARG A 34 -6.18 -3.04 -6.93
CA ARG A 34 -5.78 -1.62 -6.79
C ARG A 34 -4.31 -1.44 -6.42
N LYS A 35 -3.62 -2.50 -6.00
CA LYS A 35 -2.20 -2.45 -5.58
C LYS A 35 -1.22 -2.87 -6.67
N PHE A 36 -1.71 -3.39 -7.81
CA PHE A 36 -0.92 -3.74 -8.98
C PHE A 36 -1.01 -2.71 -10.12
N ARG A 37 -1.53 -1.51 -9.86
CA ARG A 37 -1.19 -0.34 -10.70
C ARG A 37 0.18 0.15 -10.23
N PRO A 38 1.22 0.19 -11.08
CA PRO A 38 2.52 0.79 -10.75
C PRO A 38 2.46 2.33 -10.62
N GLY A 39 1.34 2.89 -10.11
CA GLY A 39 1.11 4.33 -9.99
C GLY A 39 0.61 4.82 -8.63
N ASP A 40 0.25 3.93 -7.68
CA ASP A 40 -0.39 4.35 -6.42
C ASP A 40 0.45 4.03 -5.17
N ARG A 41 1.78 4.15 -5.27
CA ARG A 41 2.71 4.18 -4.11
C ARG A 41 3.01 5.61 -3.62
N THR A 42 2.20 6.59 -4.02
CA THR A 42 2.49 8.02 -3.84
C THR A 42 1.41 8.77 -3.07
N GLY A 43 0.54 8.06 -2.34
CA GLY A 43 -0.62 8.68 -1.69
C GLY A 43 -0.86 8.39 -0.20
N ARG A 44 0.06 7.71 0.51
CA ARG A 44 -0.20 7.36 1.93
C ARG A 44 0.92 7.66 2.93
N ASN A 45 2.09 8.12 2.49
CA ASN A 45 3.24 8.39 3.39
C ASN A 45 3.71 9.86 3.40
N ASN A 46 2.83 10.81 3.08
CA ASN A 46 3.09 12.24 3.34
C ASN A 46 2.58 12.67 4.74
N GLN A 47 2.70 11.79 5.74
CA GLN A 47 2.66 12.25 7.12
C GLN A 47 4.05 12.82 7.43
N PRO A 48 4.17 14.13 7.74
CA PRO A 48 5.44 14.71 8.12
C PRO A 48 5.96 13.95 9.33
N LYS A 49 7.08 13.24 9.18
CA LYS A 49 7.77 12.66 10.32
C LYS A 49 8.48 13.81 11.05
N PRO A 50 8.29 13.98 12.36
CA PRO A 50 9.06 14.95 13.13
C PRO A 50 10.55 14.57 13.01
N ASN A 51 11.40 15.56 12.74
CA ASN A 51 12.85 15.35 12.88
C ASN A 51 13.20 15.11 14.36
N ALA A 52 14.42 14.66 14.62
CA ALA A 52 14.93 14.40 15.97
C ALA A 52 14.73 15.58 16.94
N ASP A 53 14.67 16.81 16.41
CA ASP A 53 14.48 18.06 17.17
C ASP A 53 13.00 18.52 17.22
N GLY A 54 12.05 17.67 16.83
CA GLY A 54 10.61 17.97 16.82
C GLY A 54 10.15 18.92 15.71
N ASN A 55 11.06 19.42 14.87
CA ASN A 55 10.71 20.30 13.77
C ASN A 55 10.10 19.53 12.59
N ILE A 56 9.04 20.08 11.99
CA ILE A 56 8.31 19.47 10.88
C ILE A 56 8.76 20.15 9.57
N ILE A 57 9.54 19.44 8.75
CA ILE A 57 9.88 19.90 7.40
C ILE A 57 8.78 19.46 6.44
N ILE A 58 8.04 20.42 5.90
CA ILE A 58 7.00 20.19 4.89
C ILE A 58 7.59 20.47 3.51
N ASP A 59 7.73 19.43 2.68
CA ASP A 59 8.11 19.58 1.27
C ASP A 59 6.86 19.83 0.42
N SER A 60 6.70 21.05 -0.09
CA SER A 60 5.59 21.47 -0.94
C SER A 60 5.79 21.13 -2.43
N ARG A 61 6.92 20.52 -2.82
CA ARG A 61 7.23 20.19 -4.21
C ARG A 61 6.39 19.00 -4.69
N SER A 62 5.88 19.10 -5.92
CA SER A 62 5.23 17.98 -6.59
C SER A 62 6.22 16.83 -6.86
N GLU A 63 5.74 15.60 -7.04
CA GLU A 63 6.62 14.43 -7.11
C GLU A 63 7.63 14.49 -8.26
N SER A 64 7.18 15.01 -9.41
CA SER A 64 8.04 15.28 -10.56
C SER A 64 9.14 16.28 -10.26
N GLN A 65 8.89 17.19 -9.30
CA GLN A 65 9.85 18.20 -8.88
C GLN A 65 10.84 17.72 -7.83
N ARG A 66 10.47 16.71 -7.03
CA ARG A 66 11.34 16.07 -6.02
C ARG A 66 12.39 15.15 -6.65
N ASN A 67 12.04 14.49 -7.75
CA ASN A 67 12.94 13.56 -8.45
C ASN A 67 13.92 14.26 -9.41
N ARG A 68 13.96 15.59 -9.40
CA ARG A 68 14.87 16.38 -10.25
C ARG A 68 16.23 16.45 -9.58
N LYS A 69 17.31 16.34 -10.36
CA LYS A 69 18.65 16.68 -9.89
C LYS A 69 18.62 18.14 -9.43
N ILE A 70 18.94 18.38 -8.16
CA ILE A 70 18.95 19.73 -7.55
C ILE A 70 20.30 20.44 -7.68
N ILE A 71 21.37 19.68 -7.96
CA ILE A 71 22.72 20.18 -8.20
C ILE A 71 22.96 20.04 -9.70
N SER A 72 23.17 21.14 -10.40
CA SER A 72 23.45 21.12 -11.84
C SER A 72 24.76 20.37 -12.11
N ASP A 73 24.93 19.83 -13.33
CA ASP A 73 26.19 19.15 -13.71
C ASP A 73 27.39 20.11 -13.78
N ASP A 74 27.14 21.43 -13.85
CA ASP A 74 28.12 22.51 -13.91
C ASP A 74 28.44 23.15 -12.54
N GLU A 75 27.78 22.71 -11.46
CA GLU A 75 28.02 23.21 -10.11
C GLU A 75 29.16 22.43 -9.46
N GLY A 76 30.33 23.06 -9.37
CA GLY A 76 31.51 22.51 -8.70
C GLY A 76 32.82 22.94 -9.33
N GLU A 77 33.18 24.23 -9.22
CA GLU A 77 34.56 24.62 -9.45
C GLU A 77 35.42 24.04 -8.31
N TYR A 78 36.38 23.19 -8.67
CA TYR A 78 37.33 22.66 -7.71
C TYR A 78 38.26 23.78 -7.25
N VAL A 79 38.08 24.25 -6.02
CA VAL A 79 39.01 25.18 -5.38
C VAL A 79 40.24 24.38 -4.92
N ASP A 80 41.40 24.64 -5.53
CA ASP A 80 42.66 24.06 -5.08
C ASP A 80 43.17 24.82 -3.85
N PHE A 81 43.34 24.13 -2.73
CA PHE A 81 43.86 24.72 -1.50
C PHE A 81 45.38 24.56 -1.48
N SER A 82 46.08 25.40 -2.24
CA SER A 82 47.55 25.51 -2.20
C SER A 82 48.02 26.39 -1.06
#